data_AF-A0A117KCB0-F1
#
_entry.id   AF-A0A117KCB0-F1
#
_cell.length_a   1.000
_cell.length_b   1.000
_cell.length_c   1.000
_cell.angle_alpha   90.00
_cell.angle_beta   90.00
_cell.angle_gamma   90.00
#
_symmetry.space_group_name_H-M   'P 1'
#
loop_
_entity.id
_entity.type
_entity.pdbx_description
1 polymer ?
#
loop_
_entity_poly.entity_id
_entity_poly.type
_entity_poly.pdbx_seq_one_letter_code
_entity_poly.pdbx_strand_id
1 'polypeptide(L)' 'MSLRGYVSYDGGKNWKALTVRHGKVVVRNPSVGKGISFRAEVTDTKGDKATLSIYDAYRGM' A
#
# COMPACT_ATOMS: atom_id res chain seq x y z
N MET A 1 -10.57 14.69 -6.78
CA MET A 1 -10.01 13.98 -5.62
C MET A 1 -9.98 12.49 -5.90
N SER A 2 -8.86 11.81 -5.60
CA SER A 2 -8.72 10.36 -5.74
C SER A 2 -7.82 9.77 -4.66
N LEU A 3 -8.02 8.50 -4.34
CA LEU A 3 -7.18 7.70 -3.45
C LEU A 3 -6.71 6.45 -4.21
N ARG A 4 -5.40 6.22 -4.25
CA ARG A 4 -4.79 5.00 -4.78
C ARG A 4 -4.02 4.30 -3.66
N GLY A 5 -4.33 3.02 -3.45
CA GLY A 5 -3.57 2.16 -2.53
C GLY A 5 -2.60 1.27 -3.29
N TYR A 6 -1.47 0.97 -2.67
CA TYR A 6 -0.46 0.06 -3.19
C TYR A 6 0.09 -0.85 -2.11
N VAL A 7 0.54 -2.02 -2.53
CA VAL A 7 1.23 -3.02 -1.70
C VAL A 7 2.61 -3.32 -2.26
N SER A 8 3.57 -3.52 -1.38
CA SER A 8 4.89 -4.05 -1.71
C SER A 8 5.22 -5.24 -0.81
N TYR A 9 5.90 -6.24 -1.39
CA TYR A 9 6.37 -7.45 -0.70
C TYR A 9 7.90 -7.53 -0.65
N ASP A 10 8.57 -6.44 -1.00
CA ASP A 10 10.03 -6.35 -1.16
C ASP A 10 10.62 -5.09 -0.52
N GLY A 11 9.99 -4.61 0.57
CA GLY A 11 10.46 -3.45 1.32
C GLY A 11 10.22 -2.12 0.63
N GLY A 12 9.22 -2.04 -0.26
CA GLY A 12 8.86 -0.83 -0.98
C GLY A 12 9.70 -0.54 -2.23
N LYS A 13 10.43 -1.55 -2.75
CA LYS A 13 11.15 -1.44 -4.02
C LYS A 13 10.18 -1.48 -5.21
N ASN A 14 9.22 -2.38 -5.18
CA ASN A 14 8.17 -2.49 -6.20
C ASN A 14 6.78 -2.37 -5.57
N TRP A 15 5.91 -1.59 -6.23
CA TRP A 15 4.56 -1.29 -5.77
C TRP A 15 3.50 -1.85 -6.72
N LYS A 16 2.55 -2.59 -6.18
CA LYS A 16 1.40 -3.14 -6.92
C LYS A 16 0.13 -2.42 -6.48
N ALA A 17 -0.68 -1.96 -7.44
CA ALA A 17 -1.94 -1.27 -7.13
C ALA A 17 -2.92 -2.21 -6.40
N LEU A 18 -3.61 -1.67 -5.41
CA LEU A 18 -4.65 -2.35 -4.65
C LEU A 18 -6.02 -1.86 -5.10
N THR A 19 -6.97 -2.79 -5.17
CA THR A 19 -8.38 -2.44 -5.27
C THR A 19 -8.94 -2.28 -3.86
N VAL A 20 -9.32 -1.05 -3.51
CA VAL A 20 -10.00 -0.76 -2.24
C VAL A 20 -11.49 -1.01 -2.42
N ARG A 21 -12.08 -1.89 -1.60
CA ARG A 21 -13.53 -2.14 -1.57
C ARG A 21 -14.03 -1.91 -0.15
N HIS A 22 -14.96 -0.96 0.00
CA HIS A 22 -15.55 -0.61 1.30
C HIS A 22 -14.49 -0.31 2.39
N GLY A 23 -13.45 0.45 2.04
CA GLY A 23 -12.36 0.80 2.95
C GLY A 23 -11.41 -0.36 3.31
N LYS A 24 -11.54 -1.52 2.64
CA LYS A 24 -10.72 -2.71 2.89
C LYS A 24 -9.91 -3.08 1.65
N VAL A 25 -8.80 -3.77 1.89
CA VAL A 25 -7.97 -4.39 0.88
C VAL A 25 -7.70 -5.83 1.27
N VAL A 26 -7.57 -6.70 0.27
CA VAL A 26 -7.17 -8.09 0.46
C VAL A 26 -5.76 -8.23 -0.09
N VAL A 27 -4.86 -8.74 0.75
CA VAL A 27 -3.46 -8.98 0.40
C VAL A 27 -3.10 -10.43 0.72
N ARG A 28 -2.08 -10.94 0.04
CA ARG A 28 -1.55 -12.27 0.34
C ARG A 28 -0.69 -12.19 1.58
N ASN A 29 -0.81 -13.15 2.48
CA ASN A 29 0.06 -13.22 3.65
C ASN A 29 1.54 -13.40 3.21
N PRO A 30 2.48 -12.60 3.72
CA PRO A 30 3.91 -12.79 3.46
C PRO A 30 4.38 -14.11 4.08
N SER A 31 5.40 -14.70 3.47
CA SER A 31 6.11 -15.83 4.08
C SER A 31 6.83 -15.40 5.37
N VAL A 32 7.18 -16.36 6.22
CA VAL A 32 7.99 -16.15 7.42
C VAL A 32 9.21 -15.28 7.12
N GLY A 33 9.42 -14.25 7.93
CA GLY A 33 10.55 -13.32 7.79
C GLY A 33 10.42 -12.30 6.65
N LYS A 34 9.30 -12.28 5.92
CA LYS A 34 8.99 -11.24 4.92
C LYS A 34 7.95 -10.25 5.46
N GLY A 35 8.05 -9.00 5.00
CA GLY A 35 7.12 -7.93 5.33
C GLY A 35 6.21 -7.55 4.16
N ILE A 36 5.05 -7.00 4.50
CA ILE A 36 4.23 -6.20 3.58
C ILE A 36 4.43 -4.72 3.94
N SER A 37 4.68 -3.91 2.92
CA SER A 37 4.64 -2.44 3.00
C SER A 37 3.43 -1.91 2.24
N PHE A 38 2.86 -0.80 2.70
CA PHE A 38 1.73 -0.14 2.07
C PHE A 38 2.09 1.28 1.64
N ARG A 39 1.50 1.73 0.53
CA ARG A 39 1.59 3.13 0.10
C ARG A 39 0.20 3.62 -0.29
N ALA A 40 -0.08 4.86 0.09
CA ALA A 40 -1.25 5.58 -0.35
C ALA A 40 -0.82 6.84 -1.09
N GLU A 41 -1.48 7.11 -2.22
CA GLU A 41 -1.39 8.38 -2.93
C GLU A 41 -2.78 9.03 -2.91
N VAL A 42 -2.83 10.27 -2.43
CA VAL A 42 -4.04 11.09 -2.43
C VAL A 42 -3.79 12.25 -3.38
N THR A 43 -4.76 12.51 -4.26
CA THR A 43 -4.79 13.71 -5.09
C THR A 43 -6.05 14.49 -4.77
N ASP A 44 -5.96 15.79 -4.55
CA ASP A 44 -7.13 16.65 -4.29
C ASP A 44 -7.89 16.99 -5.60
N THR A 45 -8.79 17.98 -5.59
CA THR A 45 -9.51 18.41 -6.81
C THR A 45 -8.73 19.40 -7.67
N LYS A 46 -7.69 20.04 -7.11
CA LYS A 46 -6.82 21.00 -7.80
C LYS A 46 -5.60 20.32 -8.42
N GLY A 47 -5.33 19.07 -8.05
CA GLY A 47 -4.23 18.26 -8.55
C GLY A 47 -3.08 18.10 -7.55
N ASP A 48 -3.18 18.66 -6.34
CA ASP A 48 -2.16 18.54 -5.31
C ASP A 48 -2.06 17.10 -4.82
N LYS A 49 -0.83 16.60 -4.66
CA LYS A 49 -0.55 15.19 -4.34
C LYS A 49 0.15 15.03 -3.00
N ALA A 50 -0.32 14.07 -2.22
CA ALA A 50 0.35 13.58 -1.02
C ALA A 50 0.59 12.07 -1.12
N THR A 51 1.78 11.62 -0.74
CA THR A 51 2.14 10.20 -0.69
C THR A 51 2.56 9.80 0.71
N LEU A 52 1.94 8.75 1.25
CA LEU A 52 2.32 8.13 2.52
C LEU A 52 2.78 6.70 2.24
N SER A 53 3.93 6.30 2.79
CA SER A 53 4.40 4.91 2.74
C SER A 53 4.67 4.41 4.16
N ILE A 54 4.18 3.21 4.47
CA ILE A 54 4.42 2.50 5.71
C ILE A 54 5.18 1.23 5.36
N TYR A 55 6.39 1.07 5.86
CA TYR A 55 7.28 -0.06 5.56
C TYR A 55 7.15 -1.16 6.61
N ASP A 56 7.17 -2.41 6.17
CA ASP A 56 7.06 -3.61 7.02
C ASP A 56 5.90 -3.55 8.03
N ALA A 57 4.78 -2.98 7.59
CA ALA A 57 3.56 -2.76 8.38
C ALA A 57 2.99 -4.05 8.96
N TYR A 58 3.23 -5.17 8.26
CA TYR A 58 2.83 -6.50 8.69
C TYR A 58 3.92 -7.50 8.29
N ARG A 59 4.44 -8.25 9.27
CA ARG A 59 5.44 -9.29 9.03
C ARG A 59 4.83 -10.68 9.13
N GLY A 60 5.21 -11.55 8.20
CA GLY A 60 4.84 -12.95 8.21
C GLY A 60 5.55 -13.68 9.34
N MET A 61 4.76 -14.41 10.12
CA MET A 61 5.21 -15.35 11.15
C MET A 61 5.15 -16.77 10.61
#